data_AF-A0AAU9WCV5-F1
#
_entry.id   AF-A0AAU9WCV5-F1
#
_cell.length_a   1.000
_cell.length_b   1.000
_cell.length_c   1.000
_cell.angle_alpha   90.00
_cell.angle_beta   90.00
_cell.angle_gamma   90.00
#
_symmetry.space_group_name_H-M   'P 1'
#
loop_
_entity.id
_entity.type
_entity.pdbx_description
1 polymer ?
#
loop_
_entity_poly.entity_id
_entity_poly.type
_entity_poly.pdbx_seq_one_letter_code
_entity_poly.pdbx_strand_id
1 'polypeptide(L)'
;MGWAKQQENNLRASKKYLKSDLKVHVSQSSTIADHCRSFALSDPKEPSFQATCDHDHSDVCERCATLASTLNDIEEGLVAQSQDMTSNTKEELVFRVKNAKTAILAWKSHLLRSVNQDGAKVQLLEAIDESFVLIL
;
A
#
# COMPACT_ATOMS: atom_id res chain seq x y z
N MET A 1 0.22 5.95 -27.40
CA MET A 1 0.39 6.88 -26.26
C MET A 1 1.84 6.82 -25.81
N GLY A 2 2.49 7.94 -25.50
CA GLY A 2 3.88 7.94 -25.03
C GLY A 2 4.02 7.33 -23.62
N TRP A 3 5.19 6.75 -23.31
CA TRP A 3 5.46 6.07 -22.03
C TRP A 3 5.11 6.93 -20.82
N ALA A 4 5.55 8.20 -20.78
CA ALA A 4 5.25 9.11 -19.67
C ALA A 4 3.74 9.33 -19.47
N LYS A 5 2.98 9.39 -20.57
CA LYS A 5 1.52 9.55 -20.50
C LYS A 5 0.84 8.30 -19.95
N GLN A 6 1.37 7.12 -20.27
CA GLN A 6 0.89 5.86 -19.70
C GLN A 6 1.11 5.81 -18.18
N GLN A 7 2.33 6.16 -17.73
CA GLN A 7 2.63 6.18 -16.30
C GLN A 7 1.76 7.20 -15.54
N GLU A 8 1.53 8.39 -16.12
CA GLU A 8 0.61 9.38 -15.56
C GLU A 8 -0.82 8.82 -15.41
N ASN A 9 -1.33 8.15 -16.46
CA ASN A 9 -2.66 7.55 -16.44
C ASN A 9 -2.76 6.44 -15.38
N ASN A 10 -1.75 5.58 -15.27
CA ASN A 10 -1.69 4.53 -14.26
C ASN A 10 -1.72 5.13 -12.86
N LEU A 11 -0.88 6.14 -12.58
CA LEU A 11 -0.87 6.83 -11.28
C LEU A 11 -2.23 7.46 -10.93
N ARG A 12 -2.93 8.05 -11.91
CA ARG A 12 -4.28 8.59 -11.71
C ARG A 12 -5.29 7.49 -11.37
N ALA A 13 -5.22 6.35 -12.08
CA ALA A 13 -6.08 5.20 -11.82
C ALA A 13 -5.81 4.58 -10.44
N SER A 14 -4.53 4.40 -10.08
CA SER A 14 -4.13 3.92 -8.76
C SER A 14 -4.54 4.88 -7.64
N LYS A 15 -4.41 6.21 -7.85
CA LYS A 15 -4.91 7.20 -6.87
C LYS A 15 -6.41 7.07 -6.66
N LYS A 16 -7.19 6.90 -7.74
CA LYS A 16 -8.64 6.66 -7.64
C LYS A 16 -8.91 5.37 -6.86
N TYR A 17 -8.20 4.29 -7.17
CA TYR A 17 -8.30 3.02 -6.46
C TYR A 17 -8.07 3.14 -4.96
N LEU A 18 -6.93 3.70 -4.56
CA LEU A 18 -6.57 3.86 -3.15
C LEU A 18 -7.62 4.67 -2.38
N LYS A 19 -8.22 5.70 -3.00
CA LYS A 19 -9.24 6.54 -2.35
C LYS A 19 -10.60 5.88 -2.19
N SER A 20 -10.94 4.91 -3.04
CA SER A 20 -12.29 4.35 -3.12
C SER A 20 -12.25 2.86 -2.79
N ASP A 21 -11.86 2.04 -3.75
CA ASP A 21 -12.16 0.62 -3.71
C ASP A 21 -11.19 -0.19 -2.83
N LEU A 22 -9.98 0.31 -2.54
CA LEU A 22 -9.04 -0.45 -1.71
C LEU A 22 -9.67 -0.84 -0.36
N LYS A 23 -10.40 0.09 0.28
CA LYS A 23 -10.99 -0.15 1.60
C LYS A 23 -12.06 -1.26 1.60
N VAL A 24 -12.72 -1.50 0.46
CA VAL A 24 -13.76 -2.55 0.35
C VAL A 24 -13.19 -3.89 -0.10
N HIS A 25 -11.97 -3.93 -0.66
CA HIS A 25 -11.29 -5.16 -1.04
C HIS A 25 -10.51 -5.82 0.11
N VAL A 26 -10.27 -5.08 1.18
CA VAL A 26 -9.42 -5.48 2.30
C VAL A 26 -10.23 -6.28 3.31
N SER A 27 -9.67 -7.39 3.77
CA SER A 27 -10.28 -8.28 4.77
C SER A 27 -9.24 -8.78 5.78
N GLN A 28 -9.67 -9.47 6.84
CA GLN A 28 -8.73 -10.03 7.82
C GLN A 28 -7.80 -11.09 7.18
N SER A 29 -8.37 -11.95 6.34
CA SER A 29 -7.74 -13.14 5.76
C SER A 29 -8.05 -13.22 4.26
N SER A 30 -7.34 -12.42 3.47
CA SER A 30 -7.48 -12.40 2.02
C SER A 30 -6.40 -13.25 1.37
N THR A 31 -6.73 -14.00 0.32
CA THR A 31 -5.76 -14.71 -0.53
C THR A 31 -4.88 -13.77 -1.36
N ILE A 32 -5.18 -12.48 -1.38
CA ILE A 32 -4.32 -11.43 -1.94
C ILE A 32 -3.53 -10.78 -0.81
N ALA A 33 -2.19 -10.86 -0.86
CA ALA A 33 -1.27 -10.33 0.15
C ALA A 33 -1.55 -8.87 0.50
N ASP A 34 -1.73 -8.02 -0.51
CA ASP A 34 -1.99 -6.58 -0.34
C ASP A 34 -3.34 -6.23 0.33
N HIS A 35 -4.25 -7.20 0.39
CA HIS A 35 -5.60 -7.02 0.92
C HIS A 35 -5.81 -7.75 2.25
N CYS A 36 -4.91 -8.67 2.61
CA CYS A 36 -4.94 -9.38 3.88
C CYS A 36 -4.41 -8.46 4.98
N ARG A 37 -5.28 -7.97 5.86
CA ARG A 37 -4.86 -7.05 6.95
C ARG A 37 -3.82 -7.68 7.85
N SER A 38 -3.98 -8.96 8.20
CA SER A 38 -3.00 -9.69 9.00
C SER A 38 -1.63 -9.62 8.35
N PHE A 39 -1.53 -10.00 7.08
CA PHE A 39 -0.25 -10.04 6.37
C PHE A 39 0.30 -8.65 6.02
N ALA A 40 -0.51 -7.78 5.42
CA ALA A 40 -0.08 -6.48 4.91
C ALA A 40 0.30 -5.46 6.00
N LEU A 41 -0.15 -5.67 7.24
CA LEU A 41 0.23 -4.87 8.40
C LEU A 41 1.32 -5.52 9.26
N SER A 42 1.72 -6.75 8.94
CA SER A 42 2.79 -7.49 9.61
C SER A 42 4.14 -6.81 9.37
N ASP A 43 4.97 -6.68 10.42
CA ASP A 43 6.33 -6.19 10.27
C ASP A 43 7.31 -7.36 10.04
N PRO A 44 7.94 -7.50 8.86
CA PRO A 44 8.83 -8.62 8.59
C PRO A 44 10.13 -8.61 9.42
N LYS A 45 10.45 -7.51 10.12
CA LYS A 45 11.70 -7.34 10.87
C LYS A 45 11.51 -7.42 12.39
N GLU A 46 10.30 -7.17 12.89
CA GLU A 46 9.99 -7.17 14.31
C GLU A 46 9.10 -8.35 14.69
N PRO A 47 9.64 -9.44 15.28
CA PRO A 47 8.86 -10.66 15.58
C PRO A 47 7.62 -10.41 16.42
N SER A 48 7.66 -9.44 17.34
CA SER A 48 6.52 -9.05 18.18
C SER A 48 5.38 -8.41 17.40
N PHE A 49 5.65 -7.91 16.18
CA PHE A 49 4.68 -7.30 15.28
C PHE A 49 4.46 -8.14 14.02
N GLN A 50 4.94 -9.38 14.01
CA GLN A 50 4.64 -10.34 12.95
C GLN A 50 3.29 -10.98 13.20
N ALA A 51 2.43 -10.92 12.18
CA ALA A 51 1.25 -11.76 12.10
C ALA A 51 1.54 -12.99 11.24
N THR A 52 1.03 -14.14 11.66
CA THR A 52 0.98 -15.36 10.87
C THR A 52 -0.37 -15.49 10.18
N CYS A 53 -0.37 -16.11 9.00
CA CYS A 53 -1.59 -16.47 8.27
C CYS A 53 -1.64 -18.00 8.13
N ASP A 54 -2.84 -18.55 8.23
CA ASP A 54 -3.16 -19.97 8.02
C ASP A 54 -3.59 -20.28 6.57
N HIS A 55 -3.43 -19.30 5.67
CA HIS A 55 -3.81 -19.34 4.27
C HIS A 55 -2.69 -18.81 3.38
N ASP A 56 -2.71 -19.22 2.12
CA ASP A 56 -1.76 -18.79 1.11
C ASP A 56 -2.17 -17.47 0.44
N HIS A 57 -1.17 -16.68 0.06
CA HIS A 57 -1.36 -15.43 -0.67
C HIS A 57 -1.11 -15.62 -2.18
N SER A 58 -1.83 -16.55 -2.80
CA SER A 58 -1.63 -16.95 -4.20
C SER A 58 -2.24 -16.00 -5.22
N ASP A 59 -3.21 -15.18 -4.81
CA ASP A 59 -3.97 -14.33 -5.71
C ASP A 59 -3.32 -12.95 -5.83
N VAL A 60 -3.50 -12.33 -7.00
CA VAL A 60 -2.95 -11.01 -7.30
C VAL A 60 -4.08 -10.04 -7.61
N CYS A 61 -4.07 -8.90 -6.92
CA CYS A 61 -4.90 -7.77 -7.34
C CYS A 61 -4.19 -7.00 -8.47
N GLU A 62 -4.77 -7.02 -9.67
CA GLU A 62 -4.23 -6.32 -10.84
C GLU A 62 -3.99 -4.82 -10.57
N ARG A 63 -4.84 -4.17 -9.77
CA ARG A 63 -4.72 -2.73 -9.47
C ARG A 63 -3.59 -2.43 -8.50
N CYS A 64 -3.34 -3.33 -7.54
CA CYS A 64 -2.16 -3.26 -6.67
C CYS A 64 -0.89 -3.55 -7.47
N ALA A 65 -0.90 -4.58 -8.32
CA ALA A 65 0.21 -4.95 -9.19
C ALA A 65 0.56 -3.80 -10.15
N THR A 66 -0.44 -3.18 -10.78
CA THR A 66 -0.26 -2.03 -11.68
C THR A 66 0.36 -0.84 -10.96
N LEU A 67 -0.05 -0.56 -9.72
CA LEU A 67 0.58 0.50 -8.91
C LEU A 67 2.05 0.16 -8.64
N ALA A 68 2.33 -1.07 -8.19
CA ALA A 68 3.68 -1.50 -7.88
C ALA A 68 4.61 -1.45 -9.11
N SER A 69 4.15 -1.97 -10.25
CA SER A 69 4.91 -1.94 -11.50
C SER A 69 5.13 -0.51 -11.99
N THR A 70 4.10 0.33 -12.00
CA THR A 70 4.20 1.76 -12.39
C THR A 70 5.24 2.50 -11.55
N LEU A 71 5.29 2.26 -10.24
CA LEU A 71 6.29 2.89 -9.37
C LEU A 71 7.71 2.39 -9.64
N ASN A 72 7.88 1.10 -9.96
CA ASN A 72 9.18 0.52 -10.33
C ASN A 72 9.62 1.02 -11.71
N ASP A 73 8.73 1.01 -12.71
CA ASP A 73 9.01 1.50 -14.06
C ASP A 73 9.51 2.94 -14.07
N ILE A 74 8.91 3.81 -13.23
CA ILE A 74 9.35 5.22 -13.12
C ILE A 74 10.76 5.32 -12.52
N GLU A 75 11.07 4.51 -11.51
CA GLU A 75 12.39 4.48 -10.87
C GLU A 75 13.45 3.95 -11.85
N GLU A 76 13.17 2.83 -12.52
CA GLU A 76 14.05 2.21 -13.52
C GLU A 76 14.24 3.11 -14.75
N GLY A 77 13.15 3.71 -15.25
CA GLY A 77 13.17 4.64 -16.37
C GLY A 77 14.01 5.88 -16.10
N LEU A 78 13.95 6.40 -14.87
CA LEU A 78 14.82 7.51 -14.44
C LEU A 78 16.30 7.08 -14.46
N VAL A 79 16.63 5.90 -13.94
CA VAL A 79 18.01 5.39 -13.94
C VAL A 79 18.52 5.24 -15.38
N ALA A 80 17.72 4.64 -16.26
CA ALA A 80 18.07 4.41 -17.65
C ALA A 80 18.31 5.70 -18.45
N GLN A 81 17.51 6.76 -18.22
CA GLN A 81 17.63 8.03 -18.94
C GLN A 81 18.61 9.02 -18.31
N SER A 82 19.21 8.67 -17.17
CA SER A 82 20.10 9.56 -16.42
C SER A 82 21.55 9.62 -16.92
N GLN A 83 21.88 8.98 -18.05
CA GLN A 83 23.27 8.90 -18.54
C GLN A 83 23.86 10.27 -18.92
N ASP A 84 23.06 11.13 -19.53
CA ASP A 84 23.49 12.47 -19.97
C ASP A 84 23.18 13.58 -18.94
N MET A 85 22.66 13.21 -17.76
CA MET A 85 22.33 14.15 -16.70
C MET A 85 23.55 14.51 -15.85
N THR A 86 23.59 15.74 -15.34
CA THR A 86 24.57 16.10 -14.29
C THR A 86 24.33 15.28 -13.02
N SER A 87 25.39 14.98 -12.26
CA SER A 87 25.29 14.20 -11.01
C SER A 87 24.27 14.81 -10.04
N ASN A 88 24.30 16.13 -9.86
CA ASN A 88 23.40 16.82 -8.95
C ASN A 88 21.93 16.70 -9.37
N THR A 89 21.61 16.90 -10.65
CA THR A 89 20.23 16.75 -11.15
C THR A 89 19.75 15.30 -11.03
N LYS A 90 20.63 14.33 -11.32
CA LYS A 90 20.32 12.90 -11.19
C LYS A 90 20.00 12.54 -9.74
N GLU A 91 20.85 12.93 -8.81
CA GLU A 91 20.67 12.67 -7.38
C GLU A 91 19.38 13.29 -6.85
N GLU A 92 19.08 14.54 -7.23
CA GLU A 92 17.83 15.21 -6.86
C GLU A 92 16.60 14.44 -7.37
N LEU A 93 16.57 14.07 -8.66
CA LEU A 93 15.43 13.35 -9.22
C LEU A 93 15.26 11.96 -8.60
N VAL A 94 16.36 11.23 -8.39
CA VAL A 94 16.33 9.91 -7.74
C VAL A 94 15.78 10.03 -6.32
N PHE A 95 16.23 11.02 -5.57
CA PHE A 95 15.71 11.28 -4.23
C PHE A 95 14.21 11.60 -4.25
N ARG A 96 13.76 12.46 -5.18
CA ARG A 96 12.34 12.83 -5.32
C ARG A 96 11.46 11.64 -5.69
N VAL A 97 11.89 10.80 -6.63
CA VAL A 97 11.14 9.59 -7.04
C VAL A 97 11.06 8.59 -5.88
N LYS A 98 12.18 8.33 -5.20
CA LYS A 98 12.19 7.44 -4.02
C LYS A 98 11.28 7.94 -2.91
N ASN A 99 11.35 9.24 -2.58
CA ASN A 99 10.49 9.82 -1.56
C ASN A 99 9.00 9.75 -1.94
N ALA A 100 8.66 10.04 -3.20
CA ALA A 100 7.28 9.93 -3.69
C ALA A 100 6.76 8.49 -3.64
N LYS A 101 7.57 7.51 -4.06
CA LYS A 101 7.26 6.07 -3.97
C LYS A 101 6.98 5.67 -2.51
N THR A 102 7.88 6.03 -1.59
CA THR A 102 7.70 5.77 -0.16
C THR A 102 6.42 6.41 0.37
N ALA A 103 6.13 7.66 0.03
CA ALA A 103 4.91 8.34 0.47
C ALA A 103 3.63 7.66 -0.04
N ILE A 104 3.62 7.17 -1.28
CA ILE A 104 2.48 6.46 -1.85
C ILE A 104 2.26 5.12 -1.15
N LEU A 105 3.32 4.35 -0.92
CA LEU A 105 3.24 3.07 -0.19
C LEU A 105 2.82 3.28 1.26
N ALA A 106 3.37 4.30 1.93
CA ALA A 106 2.98 4.67 3.29
C ALA A 106 1.50 5.07 3.37
N TRP A 107 0.98 5.77 2.36
CA TRP A 107 -0.44 6.09 2.27
C TRP A 107 -1.31 4.84 2.11
N LYS A 108 -0.92 3.88 1.26
CA LYS A 108 -1.61 2.58 1.15
C LYS A 108 -1.65 1.85 2.50
N SER A 109 -0.53 1.76 3.20
CA SER A 109 -0.48 1.16 4.54
C SER A 109 -1.33 1.91 5.57
N HIS A 110 -1.39 3.25 5.49
CA HIS A 110 -2.26 4.04 6.34
C HIS A 110 -3.75 3.71 6.10
N LEU A 111 -4.16 3.54 4.85
CA LEU A 111 -5.53 3.13 4.51
C LEU A 111 -5.86 1.74 5.08
N LEU A 112 -4.93 0.78 5.00
CA LEU A 112 -5.07 -0.54 5.63
C LEU A 112 -5.24 -0.43 7.15
N ARG A 113 -4.42 0.39 7.81
CA ARG A 113 -4.53 0.64 9.26
C ARG A 113 -5.88 1.23 9.64
N SER A 114 -6.41 2.18 8.84
CA SER A 114 -7.75 2.72 9.06
C SER A 114 -8.81 1.62 9.03
N VAL A 115 -8.79 0.73 8.03
CA VAL A 115 -9.76 -0.38 7.94
C VAL A 115 -9.58 -1.37 9.10
N ASN A 116 -8.35 -1.61 9.55
CA ASN A 116 -8.09 -2.46 10.71
C ASN A 116 -8.64 -1.86 12.01
N GLN A 117 -8.40 -0.57 12.23
CA GLN A 117 -8.91 0.16 13.39
C GLN A 117 -10.44 0.21 13.41
N ASP A 118 -11.08 0.42 12.26
CA ASP A 118 -12.53 0.41 12.18
C ASP A 118 -13.10 -0.98 12.49
N GLY A 119 -12.45 -2.06 12.01
CA GLY A 119 -12.81 -3.42 12.39
C GLY A 119 -12.69 -3.69 13.90
N ALA A 120 -11.59 -3.25 14.52
CA ALA A 120 -11.38 -3.41 15.96
C ALA A 120 -12.42 -2.65 16.79
N LYS A 121 -12.83 -1.45 16.35
CA LYS A 121 -13.90 -0.68 17.00
C LYS A 121 -15.24 -1.43 16.95
N VAL A 122 -15.59 -1.99 15.80
CA VAL A 122 -16.84 -2.77 15.65
C VAL A 122 -16.81 -3.99 16.57
N GLN A 123 -15.71 -4.75 16.57
CA GLN A 123 -15.54 -5.91 17.44
C GLN A 123 -15.67 -5.54 18.93
N LEU A 124 -15.07 -4.42 19.34
CA LEU A 124 -15.18 -3.93 20.72
C LEU A 124 -16.64 -3.60 21.06
N LEU A 125 -17.34 -2.89 20.18
CA LEU A 125 -18.75 -2.54 20.39
C LEU A 125 -19.66 -3.76 20.46
N GLU A 126 -19.35 -4.82 19.70
CA GLU A 126 -20.08 -6.10 19.74
C GLU A 126 -19.78 -6.91 21.03
N ALA A 127 -18.60 -6.74 21.61
CA ALA A 127 -18.17 -7.45 22.81
C ALA A 127 -18.56 -6.75 24.13
N ILE A 128 -18.97 -5.47 24.08
CA ILE A 128 -19.42 -4.73 25.25
C ILE A 128 -20.84 -5.19 25.63
N ASP A 129 -21.01 -5.53 26.89
CA ASP A 129 -22.29 -5.75 27.55
C ASP A 129 -22.43 -4.87 28.79
N GLU A 130 -23.50 -5.05 29.57
CA GLU A 130 -23.80 -4.26 30.78
C GLU A 130 -22.70 -4.32 31.85
N SER A 131 -21.76 -5.27 31.77
CA SER A 131 -20.64 -5.42 32.71
C SER A 131 -19.39 -4.63 32.30
N PHE A 132 -19.36 -4.04 31.11
CA PHE A 132 -18.22 -3.27 30.60
C PHE A 132 -18.55 -1.78 30.47
N VAL A 133 -17.59 -0.92 30.82
CA VAL A 133 -17.66 0.52 30.56
C VAL A 133 -16.61 0.87 29.50
N LEU A 134 -17.05 1.40 28.36
CA LEU A 134 -16.16 1.92 27.33
C LEU A 134 -15.69 3.32 27.70
N ILE A 135 -14.38 3.51 27.81
CA ILE A 135 -13.76 4.82 28.00
C ILE A 135 -13.16 5.25 26.66
N LEU A 136 -13.63 6.39 26.14
CA LEU A 136 -13.23 6.99 24.85
C LEU A 136 -12.32 8.20 25.06
#